data_AF-A0A558DRA2-F1
#
_entry.id   AF-A0A558DRA2-F1
#
_cell.length_a   1.000
_cell.length_b   1.000
_cell.length_c   1.000
_cell.angle_alpha   90.00
_cell.angle_beta   90.00
_cell.angle_gamma   90.00
#
_symmetry.space_group_name_H-M   'P 1'
#
loop_
_entity.id
_entity.type
_entity.pdbx_description
1 polymer ?
#
loop_
_entity_poly.entity_id
_entity_poly.type
_entity_poly.pdbx_seq_one_letter_code
_entity_poly.pdbx_strand_id
1 'polypeptide(L)' 'MNLDEAIKSPCVRMCTLDDDDICIGCGRSLEEIKQWNAYTPFERTEKLVICRQRRYQRRIKYRPMLS' A
#
# COMPACT_ATOMS: atom_id res chain seq x y z
N MET A 1 14.08 17.34 13.01
CA MET A 1 13.50 16.86 11.74
C MET A 1 12.76 15.57 12.06
N ASN A 2 11.44 15.51 11.86
CA ASN A 2 10.69 14.26 12.03
C ASN A 2 10.99 13.35 10.85
N LEU A 3 11.64 12.21 11.10
CA LEU A 3 11.92 11.21 10.08
C LEU A 3 10.62 10.60 9.51
N ASP A 4 9.55 10.61 10.31
CA ASP A 4 8.21 10.15 9.94
C ASP A 4 7.53 11.00 8.86
N GLU A 5 7.76 12.32 8.80
CA GLU A 5 7.13 13.21 7.80
C GLU A 5 7.68 12.97 6.39
N ALA A 6 8.89 12.43 6.27
CA ALA A 6 9.50 12.14 4.98
C ALA A 6 8.85 10.92 4.29
N ILE A 7 8.28 9.99 5.05
CA ILE A 7 7.76 8.72 4.52
C ILE A 7 6.27 8.87 4.19
N LYS A 8 6.00 9.22 2.94
CA LYS A 8 4.63 9.37 2.43
C LYS A 8 3.91 8.02 2.36
N SER A 9 2.66 7.99 2.81
CA SER A 9 1.77 6.83 2.65
C SER A 9 1.56 6.50 1.16
N PRO A 10 1.57 5.21 0.75
CA PRO A 10 1.35 4.82 -0.65
C PRO A 10 -0.13 4.89 -1.03
N CYS A 11 -1.01 5.34 -0.13
CA CYS A 11 -2.45 5.39 -0.34
C CYS A 11 -2.81 6.37 -1.47
N VAL A 12 -3.51 5.87 -2.48
CA VAL A 12 -4.04 6.66 -3.60
C VAL A 12 -5.51 7.03 -3.43
N ARG A 13 -6.05 6.89 -2.22
CA ARG A 13 -7.47 7.12 -1.86
C ARG A 13 -8.47 6.28 -2.66
N MET A 14 -8.01 5.17 -3.23
CA MET A 14 -8.85 4.10 -3.79
C MET A 14 -8.77 2.93 -2.80
N CYS A 15 -9.88 2.62 -2.14
CA CYS A 15 -9.96 1.55 -1.15
C CYS A 15 -10.81 0.40 -1.68
N THR A 16 -10.21 -0.38 -2.58
CA THR A 16 -10.82 -1.58 -3.14
C THR A 16 -9.86 -2.74 -2.88
N LEU A 17 -10.26 -3.69 -2.05
CA LEU A 17 -9.48 -4.88 -1.72
C LEU A 17 -9.85 -6.00 -2.69
N ASP A 18 -8.90 -6.88 -2.99
CA ASP A 18 -9.16 -8.13 -3.71
C ASP A 18 -9.39 -9.31 -2.74
N ASP A 19 -9.53 -10.52 -3.29
CA ASP A 19 -9.76 -11.74 -2.52
C ASP A 19 -8.62 -12.08 -1.53
N ASP A 20 -7.43 -11.50 -1.72
CA ASP A 20 -6.28 -11.64 -0.82
C ASP A 20 -6.21 -10.51 0.24
N ASP A 21 -7.27 -9.73 0.40
CA ASP A 21 -7.31 -8.54 1.27
C ASP A 21 -6.24 -7.50 0.92
N ILE A 22 -5.81 -7.43 -0.34
CA ILE A 22 -4.84 -6.44 -0.81
C ILE A 22 -5.54 -5.37 -1.63
N CYS A 23 -5.24 -4.11 -1.30
CA CYS A 23 -5.78 -2.98 -2.04
C CYS A 23 -5.22 -2.94 -3.46
N ILE A 24 -6.10 -3.02 -4.47
CA ILE A 24 -5.73 -3.00 -5.89
C ILE A 24 -5.10 -1.66 -6.31
N GLY A 25 -5.45 -0.57 -5.62
CA GLY A 25 -4.95 0.77 -5.90
C GLY A 25 -3.57 1.05 -5.33
N CYS A 26 -3.37 0.81 -4.02
CA CYS A 26 -2.14 1.14 -3.31
C CYS A 26 -1.22 -0.07 -3.02
N GLY A 27 -1.71 -1.30 -3.16
CA GLY A 27 -0.95 -2.53 -2.94
C GLY A 27 -0.76 -2.94 -1.47
N ARG A 28 -1.38 -2.22 -0.54
CA ARG A 28 -1.33 -2.53 0.91
C ARG A 28 -2.30 -3.65 1.26
N SER A 29 -1.93 -4.53 2.18
CA SER A 29 -2.89 -5.45 2.81
C SER A 29 -3.80 -4.72 3.80
N LEU A 30 -4.95 -5.32 4.11
CA LEU A 30 -5.84 -4.83 5.16
C LEU A 30 -5.12 -4.68 6.51
N GLU A 31 -4.25 -5.62 6.85
CA GLU A 31 -3.43 -5.55 8.07
C GLU A 31 -2.45 -4.36 8.02
N GLU A 32 -1.77 -4.16 6.90
CA GLU A 32 -0.85 -3.04 6.71
C GLU A 32 -1.58 -1.69 6.78
N ILE A 33 -2.83 -1.62 6.32
CA ILE A 33 -3.68 -0.43 6.45
C ILE A 33 -3.97 -0.15 7.93
N LYS A 34 -4.36 -1.17 8.70
CA LYS A 34 -4.66 -1.04 10.13
C LYS A 34 -3.42 -0.66 10.96
N GLN A 35 -2.26 -1.22 10.62
CA GLN A 35 -1.02 -1.07 11.40
C GLN A 35 -0.14 0.11 10.97
N TRP A 36 -0.50 0.87 9.93
CA TRP A 36 0.37 1.92 9.36
C TRP A 36 0.92 2.92 10.37
N ASN A 37 0.06 3.39 11.28
CA ASN A 37 0.41 4.39 12.26
C ASN A 37 1.29 3.81 13.39
N ALA A 38 1.25 2.49 13.58
CA ALA A 38 2.07 1.77 14.56
C ALA A 38 3.46 1.42 14.02
N TYR A 39 3.63 1.32 12.70
CA TYR A 39 4.93 1.04 12.09
C TYR A 39 5.94 2.17 12.31
N THR A 40 7.17 1.75 12.59
CA THR A 40 8.36 2.60 12.59
C THR A 40 8.70 3.11 11.18
N PRO A 41 9.50 4.18 11.06
CA PRO A 41 9.98 4.66 9.76
C PRO A 41 10.66 3.57 8.90
N PHE A 42 11.42 2.68 9.53
CA PHE A 42 12.08 1.58 8.84
C PHE A 42 11.05 0.60 8.26
N GLU A 43 10.12 0.12 9.08
CA GLU A 43 9.06 -0.79 8.66
C GLU A 43 8.19 -0.17 7.56
N ARG A 44 7.82 1.11 7.68
CA ARG A 44 7.06 1.80 6.64
C ARG A 44 7.81 1.80 5.30
N THR A 45 9.12 1.98 5.32
CA THR A 45 9.96 1.94 4.12
C THR A 45 9.97 0.55 3.48
N GLU A 46 10.14 -0.50 4.28
CA GLU A 46 10.08 -1.88 3.78
C GLU A 46 8.70 -2.20 3.20
N LYS A 47 7.63 -1.83 3.91
CA LYS A 47 6.25 -2.02 3.43
C LYS A 47 5.98 -1.28 2.14
N LEU A 48 6.54 -0.08 1.93
CA LEU A 48 6.40 0.66 0.68
C LEU A 48 6.95 -0.10 -0.53
N VAL A 49 8.10 -0.77 -0.37
CA VAL A 49 8.71 -1.58 -1.44
C VAL A 49 7.78 -2.74 -1.82
N ILE A 50 7.28 -3.45 -0.82
CA ILE A 50 6.36 -4.59 -0.99
C ILE A 50 5.05 -4.13 -1.65
N CYS A 51 4.46 -3.04 -1.17
CA CYS A 51 3.23 -2.47 -1.71
C CYS A 51 3.39 -2.10 -3.18
N ARG A 52 4.54 -1.52 -3.56
CA ARG A 52 4.84 -1.18 -4.95
C ARG A 52 4.89 -2.41 -5.85
N GLN A 53 5.50 -3.50 -5.38
CA GLN A 53 5.56 -4.77 -6.11
C GLN A 53 4.17 -5.39 -6.29
N ARG A 54 3.38 -5.46 -5.21
CA ARG A 54 1.99 -5.97 -5.24
C ARG A 54 1.11 -5.15 -6.17
N ARG A 55 1.25 -3.82 -6.14
CA ARG A 55 0.52 -2.90 -7.03
C ARG A 55 0.86 -3.18 -8.50
N TYR A 56 2.12 -3.42 -8.84
CA TYR A 56 2.51 -3.75 -10.21
C TYR A 56 1.83 -5.03 -10.71
N GLN A 57 1.87 -6.10 -9.90
CA GLN A 57 1.22 -7.38 -10.23
C GLN A 57 -0.29 -7.21 -10.42
N ARG A 58 -0.94 -6.47 -9.51
CA ARG A 58 -2.39 -6.24 -9.52
C ARG A 58 -2.84 -5.30 -10.62
N ARG A 59 -2.00 -4.36 -11.05
CA ARG A 59 -2.32 -3.44 -12.16
C ARG A 59 -2.59 -4.19 -13.46
N ILE A 60 -1.91 -5.31 -13.69
CA ILE A 60 -2.14 -6.15 -14.89
C ILE A 60 -3.46 -6.90 -14.75
N LYS A 61 -3.70 -7.52 -13.58
CA LYS A 61 -4.91 -8.32 -13.30
C LYS A 61 -6.19 -7.48 -13.29
N TYR A 62 -6.18 -6.33 -12.62
CA TYR A 62 -7.36 -5.47 -12.39
C TYR A 62 -7.37 -4.21 -13.26
N ARG A 63 -6.61 -4.20 -14.37
CA ARG A 63 -6.47 -3.05 -15.27
C ARG A 63 -7.80 -2.36 -15.64
N PRO A 64 -8.90 -3.08 -15.97
CA PRO A 64 -10.17 -2.43 -16.31
C PRO A 64 -10.82 -1.65 -15.15
N MET A 65 -10.52 -2.04 -13.91
CA MET A 65 -11.11 -1.46 -12.70
C MET A 65 -10.32 -0.26 -12.14
N LEU A 66 -9.13 0.02 -12.68
CA LEU A 66 -8.23 1.09 -12.26
C LEU A 66 -8.28 2.32 -13.18
N SER A 67 -9.39 2.46 -13.93
CA SER A 67 -9.63 3.50 -14.94
C SER A 67 -9.89 4.87 -14.33
#